data_AF-A0A6H2A0N6-F1
#
_entry.id   AF-A0A6H2A0N6-F1
#
_cell.length_a   1.000
_cell.length_b   1.000
_cell.length_c   1.000
_cell.angle_alpha   90.00
_cell.angle_beta   90.00
_cell.angle_gamma   90.00
#
_symmetry.space_group_name_H-M   'P 1'
#
loop_
_entity.id
_entity.type
_entity.pdbx_description
1 polymer ?
#
loop_
_entity_poly.entity_id
_entity_poly.type
_entity_poly.pdbx_seq_one_letter_code
_entity_poly.pdbx_strand_id
1 'polypeptide(L)'
;MIKDVEITNFQCHKHSLLEFSEGVNVIVGPSDEGKSAVIRAIRWGIQNDPSGIAFRSYFAKKDELTSVAISTDDERWVVRERDETVNRYKLWNIKDPLEAFGQGPVKEVLDTFNLSTFAIQGQHEQYFLLQSSPGEVSRVLNELTGLGVSDDLLKKIGSILYKARDGISNADEMIERLKGEIKEYFYLDALEVDLGKLEKALKERELARQERRGILDLTNQIGQVNAQIEEWDSWLEIEPEAKGLIDEVQGVEVLMRERALLQTAISKIEFVNEEIKALDEEADDHQKALALQKEMREIFHLRQDYRQLKDAIERLDNFDGEIGGLDSQIKIMKEEKDKYGIICQNCGARLEL
;
A
#
# COMPACT_ATOMS: atom_id res chain seq x y z
N MET A 1 -9.66 -92.37 -25.48
CA MET A 1 -10.13 -93.39 -24.50
C MET A 1 -9.23 -93.36 -23.27
N ILE A 2 -9.71 -93.66 -22.07
CA ILE A 2 -8.82 -93.85 -20.90
C ILE A 2 -7.96 -95.09 -21.16
N LYS A 3 -6.64 -94.93 -21.09
CA LYS A 3 -5.66 -95.98 -21.38
C LYS A 3 -5.16 -96.62 -20.10
N ASP A 4 -4.75 -95.82 -19.13
CA ASP A 4 -4.28 -96.31 -17.85
C ASP A 4 -4.66 -95.38 -16.70
N VAL A 5 -4.75 -95.99 -15.51
CA VAL A 5 -4.99 -95.31 -14.25
C VAL A 5 -3.97 -95.82 -13.23
N GLU A 6 -3.18 -94.90 -12.70
CA GLU A 6 -2.26 -95.16 -11.60
C GLU A 6 -2.82 -94.57 -10.30
N ILE A 7 -2.94 -95.40 -9.27
CA ILE A 7 -3.51 -95.06 -7.97
C ILE A 7 -2.44 -95.27 -6.91
N THR A 8 -2.16 -94.22 -6.13
CA THR A 8 -1.19 -94.26 -5.03
C THR A 8 -1.82 -93.74 -3.74
N ASN A 9 -1.65 -94.50 -2.65
CA ASN A 9 -2.08 -94.13 -1.30
C ASN A 9 -3.58 -93.75 -1.18
N PHE A 10 -4.45 -94.50 -1.87
CA PHE A 10 -5.90 -94.29 -1.90
C PHE A 10 -6.64 -95.53 -1.37
N GLN A 11 -7.30 -95.39 -0.21
CA GLN A 11 -8.00 -96.45 0.52
C GLN A 11 -7.11 -97.69 0.73
N CYS A 12 -7.45 -98.85 0.16
CA CYS A 12 -6.64 -100.06 0.25
C CYS A 12 -5.52 -100.13 -0.79
N HIS A 13 -5.49 -99.22 -1.77
CA HIS A 13 -4.48 -99.20 -2.83
C HIS A 13 -3.24 -98.43 -2.37
N LYS A 14 -2.17 -99.15 -2.02
CA LYS A 14 -0.86 -98.54 -1.79
C LYS A 14 -0.25 -98.04 -3.08
N HIS A 15 -0.21 -98.91 -4.07
CA HIS A 15 0.14 -98.62 -5.45
C HIS A 15 -0.62 -99.61 -6.34
N SER A 16 -1.28 -99.10 -7.37
CA SER A 16 -2.00 -99.93 -8.34
C SER A 16 -1.95 -99.26 -9.71
N LEU A 17 -1.55 -100.01 -10.72
CA LEU A 17 -1.58 -99.60 -12.12
C LEU A 17 -2.62 -100.46 -12.84
N LEU A 18 -3.62 -99.81 -13.43
CA LEU A 18 -4.65 -100.46 -14.24
C LEU A 18 -4.47 -100.03 -15.69
N GLU A 19 -4.25 -100.99 -16.57
CA GLU A 19 -4.20 -100.79 -18.02
C GLU A 19 -5.51 -101.28 -18.63
N PHE A 20 -6.19 -100.39 -19.35
CA PHE A 20 -7.48 -100.65 -19.97
C PHE A 20 -7.30 -101.03 -21.43
N SER A 21 -8.08 -102.02 -21.87
CA SER A 21 -8.20 -102.41 -23.26
C SER A 21 -9.37 -101.67 -23.93
N GLU A 22 -9.37 -101.64 -25.25
CA GLU A 22 -10.52 -101.13 -26.00
C GLU A 22 -11.77 -101.99 -25.75
N GLY A 23 -12.92 -101.33 -25.63
CA GLY A 23 -14.21 -101.99 -25.39
C GLY A 23 -14.54 -102.15 -23.90
N VAL A 24 -14.97 -103.35 -23.52
CA VAL A 24 -15.52 -103.61 -22.18
C VAL A 24 -14.44 -104.17 -21.25
N ASN A 25 -14.12 -103.42 -20.21
CA ASN A 25 -13.17 -103.82 -19.17
C ASN A 25 -13.95 -104.28 -17.93
N VAL A 26 -13.60 -105.46 -17.40
CA VAL A 26 -14.28 -106.04 -16.23
C VAL A 26 -13.26 -106.27 -15.12
N ILE A 27 -13.47 -105.61 -13.98
CA ILE A 27 -12.65 -105.79 -12.76
C ILE A 27 -13.31 -106.86 -11.89
N VAL A 28 -12.67 -108.02 -11.75
CA VAL A 28 -13.15 -109.15 -10.96
C VAL A 28 -12.28 -109.37 -9.73
N GLY A 29 -12.87 -109.92 -8.67
CA GLY A 29 -12.18 -110.24 -7.43
C GLY A 29 -13.14 -110.48 -6.26
N PRO A 30 -12.65 -110.96 -5.12
CA PRO A 30 -13.45 -111.13 -3.91
C PRO A 30 -14.06 -109.81 -3.42
N SER A 31 -15.18 -109.89 -2.70
CA SER A 31 -15.78 -108.72 -2.04
C SER A 31 -14.77 -108.09 -1.07
N ASP A 32 -14.87 -106.77 -0.89
CA ASP A 32 -14.02 -105.97 0.00
C ASP A 32 -12.52 -105.89 -0.35
N GLU A 33 -12.13 -106.34 -1.54
CA GLU A 33 -10.74 -106.25 -2.05
C GLU A 33 -10.47 -104.98 -2.87
N GLY A 34 -11.18 -103.87 -2.61
CA GLY A 34 -10.87 -102.58 -3.23
C GLY A 34 -11.41 -102.34 -4.65
N LYS A 35 -12.20 -103.25 -5.23
CA LYS A 35 -12.83 -103.02 -6.56
C LYS A 35 -13.59 -101.69 -6.64
N SER A 36 -14.41 -101.38 -5.62
CA SER A 36 -15.13 -100.12 -5.54
C SER A 36 -14.20 -98.93 -5.25
N ALA A 37 -13.04 -99.15 -4.62
CA ALA A 37 -12.04 -98.12 -4.37
C ALA A 37 -11.38 -97.64 -5.67
N VAL A 38 -11.17 -98.53 -6.66
CA VAL A 38 -10.72 -98.15 -8.00
C VAL A 38 -11.68 -97.17 -8.67
N ILE A 39 -12.99 -97.48 -8.68
CA ILE A 39 -14.00 -96.59 -9.27
C ILE A 39 -14.05 -95.24 -8.53
N ARG A 40 -13.94 -95.25 -7.19
CA ARG A 40 -13.85 -94.01 -6.40
C ARG A 40 -12.60 -93.20 -6.70
N ALA A 41 -11.46 -93.86 -6.93
CA ALA A 41 -10.21 -93.19 -7.28
C ALA A 41 -10.33 -92.48 -8.63
N ILE A 42 -10.88 -93.16 -9.64
CA ILE A 42 -11.16 -92.57 -10.96
C ILE A 42 -12.14 -91.39 -10.82
N ARG A 43 -13.23 -91.59 -10.06
CA ARG A 43 -14.20 -90.52 -9.77
C ARG A 43 -13.54 -89.33 -9.09
N TRP A 44 -12.65 -89.55 -8.15
CA TRP A 44 -11.92 -88.50 -7.46
C TRP A 44 -10.97 -87.74 -8.39
N GLY A 45 -10.27 -88.46 -9.27
CA GLY A 45 -9.37 -87.88 -10.27
C GLY A 45 -10.08 -87.06 -11.36
N ILE A 46 -11.36 -87.33 -11.65
CA ILE A 46 -12.12 -86.65 -12.72
C ILE A 46 -13.10 -85.61 -12.16
N GLN A 47 -13.85 -85.98 -11.12
CA GLN A 47 -14.98 -85.21 -10.59
C GLN A 47 -14.68 -84.49 -9.27
N ASN A 48 -13.48 -84.65 -8.69
CA ASN A 48 -13.12 -84.11 -7.38
C ASN A 48 -14.06 -84.59 -6.24
N ASP A 49 -14.56 -85.84 -6.35
CA ASP A 49 -15.46 -86.48 -5.38
C ASP A 49 -14.93 -87.88 -5.01
N PRO A 50 -14.78 -88.22 -3.71
CA PRO A 50 -15.23 -87.51 -2.51
C PRO A 50 -14.37 -86.31 -2.10
N SER A 51 -15.01 -85.35 -1.41
CA SER A 51 -14.31 -84.22 -0.78
C SER A 51 -13.50 -84.63 0.45
N GLY A 52 -12.54 -83.79 0.85
CA GLY A 52 -11.71 -84.02 2.04
C GLY A 52 -10.50 -84.92 1.78
N ILE A 53 -10.04 -85.63 2.83
CA ILE A 53 -8.84 -86.48 2.81
C ILE A 53 -9.16 -87.88 3.41
N ALA A 54 -10.42 -88.19 3.73
CA ALA A 54 -10.79 -89.46 4.38
C ALA A 54 -10.46 -90.72 3.55
N PHE A 55 -10.28 -90.56 2.23
CA PHE A 55 -9.85 -91.64 1.33
C PHE A 55 -8.34 -91.91 1.38
N ARG A 56 -7.54 -91.03 2.00
CA ARG A 56 -6.09 -91.24 2.16
C ARG A 56 -5.84 -92.42 3.08
N SER A 57 -4.97 -93.32 2.63
CA SER A 57 -4.63 -94.53 3.38
C SER A 57 -3.85 -94.22 4.67
N TYR A 58 -4.12 -94.97 5.74
CA TYR A 58 -3.41 -94.83 7.02
C TYR A 58 -1.91 -95.18 6.92
N PHE A 59 -1.52 -95.97 5.92
CA PHE A 59 -0.14 -96.37 5.67
C PHE A 59 0.68 -95.34 4.88
N ALA A 60 0.04 -94.27 4.36
CA ALA A 60 0.72 -93.20 3.65
C ALA A 60 1.51 -92.35 4.65
N LYS A 61 2.82 -92.18 4.42
CA LYS A 61 3.66 -91.34 5.30
C LYS A 61 3.29 -89.86 5.15
N LYS A 62 3.68 -89.03 6.13
CA LYS A 62 3.42 -87.58 6.11
C LYS A 62 3.91 -86.89 4.83
N ASP A 63 5.03 -87.36 4.28
CA ASP A 63 5.67 -86.78 3.10
C ASP A 63 5.26 -87.45 1.77
N GLU A 64 4.36 -88.44 1.81
CA GLU A 64 3.89 -89.14 0.61
C GLU A 64 2.54 -88.59 0.14
N LEU A 65 2.38 -88.25 -1.14
CA LEU A 65 1.10 -87.77 -1.65
C LEU A 65 0.13 -88.94 -1.89
N THR A 66 -1.17 -88.66 -1.74
CA THR A 66 -2.21 -89.49 -2.35
C THR A 66 -2.41 -88.96 -3.76
N SER A 67 -2.30 -89.84 -4.75
CA SER A 67 -2.41 -89.44 -6.15
C SER A 67 -3.23 -90.42 -6.99
N VAL A 68 -3.92 -89.85 -7.97
CA VAL A 68 -4.53 -90.61 -9.06
C VAL A 68 -4.09 -89.95 -10.36
N ALA A 69 -3.35 -90.69 -11.18
CA ALA A 69 -2.99 -90.29 -12.54
C ALA A 69 -3.87 -91.07 -13.51
N ILE A 70 -4.46 -90.36 -14.47
CA ILE A 70 -5.32 -90.94 -15.50
C ILE A 70 -4.79 -90.45 -16.84
N SER A 71 -4.48 -91.38 -17.73
CA SER A 71 -4.01 -91.07 -19.07
C SER A 71 -4.96 -91.59 -20.14
N THR A 72 -4.82 -91.03 -21.33
CA THR A 72 -5.59 -91.39 -22.51
C THR A 72 -4.67 -91.98 -23.58
N ASP A 73 -5.28 -92.67 -24.53
CA ASP A 73 -4.62 -93.18 -25.74
C ASP A 73 -4.03 -92.08 -26.63
N ASP A 74 -4.55 -90.85 -26.56
CA ASP A 74 -4.04 -89.68 -27.29
C ASP A 74 -3.08 -88.80 -26.46
N GLU A 75 -2.37 -89.42 -25.51
CA GLU A 75 -1.31 -88.82 -24.69
C GLU A 75 -1.76 -87.67 -23.76
N ARG A 76 -3.06 -87.41 -23.63
CA ARG A 76 -3.57 -86.49 -22.60
C ARG A 76 -3.59 -87.18 -21.26
N TRP A 77 -3.32 -86.40 -20.21
CA TRP A 77 -3.29 -86.92 -18.85
C TRP A 77 -3.73 -85.87 -17.84
N VAL A 78 -4.25 -86.37 -16.73
CA VAL A 78 -4.58 -85.59 -15.53
C VAL A 78 -4.00 -86.32 -14.32
N VAL A 79 -3.27 -85.60 -13.47
CA VAL A 79 -2.80 -86.09 -12.18
C VAL A 79 -3.44 -85.27 -11.08
N ARG A 80 -4.16 -85.96 -10.20
CA ARG A 80 -4.80 -85.38 -9.02
C ARG A 80 -3.97 -85.75 -7.78
N GLU A 81 -3.48 -84.74 -7.05
CA GLU A 81 -2.64 -84.92 -5.87
C GLU A 81 -3.25 -84.24 -4.63
N ARG A 82 -3.21 -84.95 -3.49
CA ARG A 82 -3.69 -84.42 -2.20
C ARG A 82 -2.89 -84.98 -1.03
N ASP A 83 -2.53 -84.10 -0.11
CA ASP A 83 -2.22 -84.41 1.29
C ASP A 83 -2.87 -83.35 2.21
N GLU A 84 -2.43 -83.24 3.47
CA GLU A 84 -2.92 -82.23 4.43
C GLU A 84 -2.73 -80.78 3.95
N THR A 85 -1.67 -80.52 3.18
CA THR A 85 -1.19 -79.20 2.74
C THR A 85 -1.33 -78.96 1.24
N VAL A 86 -1.07 -79.98 0.42
CA VAL A 86 -1.09 -79.96 -1.04
C VAL A 86 -2.48 -80.34 -1.50
N ASN A 87 -3.02 -79.54 -2.42
CA ASN A 87 -4.29 -79.79 -3.08
C ASN A 87 -4.20 -79.32 -4.53
N ARG A 88 -3.87 -80.20 -5.47
CA ARG A 88 -3.68 -79.75 -6.85
C ARG A 88 -4.10 -80.72 -7.93
N TYR A 89 -4.34 -80.18 -9.11
CA TYR A 89 -4.38 -80.91 -10.37
C TYR A 89 -3.19 -80.50 -11.24
N LYS A 90 -2.63 -81.47 -11.96
CA LYS A 90 -1.67 -81.25 -13.04
C LYS A 90 -2.29 -81.81 -14.31
N LEU A 91 -2.22 -81.06 -15.41
CA LEU A 91 -2.82 -81.42 -16.69
C LEU A 91 -1.78 -81.32 -17.80
N TRP A 92 -1.93 -82.14 -18.83
CA TRP A 92 -1.04 -82.20 -19.99
C TRP A 92 -0.86 -80.86 -20.73
N ASN A 93 -1.87 -80.00 -20.74
CA ASN A 93 -1.90 -78.72 -21.47
C ASN A 93 -1.70 -77.48 -20.60
N ILE A 94 -1.54 -77.63 -19.27
CA ILE A 94 -1.37 -76.52 -18.34
C ILE A 94 -0.04 -76.69 -17.61
N LYS A 95 0.86 -75.71 -17.78
CA LYS A 95 2.20 -75.76 -17.20
C LYS A 95 2.19 -75.69 -15.67
N ASP A 96 1.36 -74.79 -15.12
CA ASP A 96 1.28 -74.56 -13.67
C ASP A 96 0.16 -75.40 -13.05
N PRO A 97 0.38 -76.03 -11.88
CA PRO A 97 -0.67 -76.81 -11.22
C PRO A 97 -1.88 -75.95 -10.83
N LEU A 98 -3.07 -76.50 -10.99
CA LEU A 98 -4.30 -75.88 -10.53
C LEU A 98 -4.47 -76.17 -9.03
N GLU A 99 -4.36 -75.15 -8.18
CA GLU A 99 -4.48 -75.30 -6.71
C GLU A 99 -5.75 -74.65 -6.13
N ALA A 100 -6.32 -73.69 -6.84
CA ALA A 100 -7.47 -72.88 -6.40
C ALA A 100 -8.77 -73.27 -7.13
N PHE A 101 -9.06 -74.57 -7.24
CA PHE A 101 -10.35 -75.04 -7.76
C PHE A 101 -11.34 -75.24 -6.60
N GLY A 102 -12.61 -74.90 -6.84
CA GLY A 102 -13.68 -74.98 -5.84
C GLY A 102 -14.09 -76.40 -5.47
N GLN A 103 -15.29 -76.53 -4.88
CA GLN A 103 -15.90 -77.83 -4.65
C GLN A 103 -16.55 -78.36 -5.94
N GLY A 104 -16.33 -79.64 -6.24
CA GLY A 104 -16.88 -80.31 -7.41
C GLY A 104 -15.93 -80.38 -8.61
N PRO A 105 -16.44 -80.84 -9.77
CA PRO A 105 -15.64 -81.12 -10.96
C PRO A 105 -14.96 -79.87 -11.52
N VAL A 106 -13.71 -80.04 -11.96
CA VAL A 106 -12.92 -78.98 -12.60
C VAL A 106 -13.16 -79.06 -14.11
N LYS A 107 -13.53 -77.94 -14.73
CA LYS A 107 -13.94 -77.93 -16.14
C LYS A 107 -12.82 -78.39 -17.07
N GLU A 108 -11.60 -77.93 -16.82
CA GLU A 108 -10.40 -78.28 -17.59
C GLU A 108 -10.10 -79.80 -17.54
N VAL A 109 -10.44 -80.44 -16.42
CA VAL A 109 -10.30 -81.90 -16.25
C VAL A 109 -11.37 -82.64 -17.04
N LEU A 110 -12.63 -82.22 -16.96
CA LEU A 110 -13.73 -82.80 -17.73
C LEU A 110 -13.50 -82.66 -19.24
N ASP A 111 -13.08 -81.47 -19.68
CA ASP A 111 -12.78 -81.16 -21.08
C ASP A 111 -11.63 -82.01 -21.62
N THR A 112 -10.64 -82.35 -20.77
CA THR A 112 -9.51 -83.22 -21.15
C THR A 112 -9.98 -84.60 -21.59
N PHE A 113 -10.94 -85.19 -20.87
CA PHE A 113 -11.50 -86.51 -21.16
C PHE A 113 -12.75 -86.46 -22.04
N ASN A 114 -13.27 -85.26 -22.35
CA ASN A 114 -14.56 -85.06 -23.01
C ASN A 114 -15.70 -85.81 -22.29
N LEU A 115 -15.71 -85.77 -20.96
CA LEU A 115 -16.69 -86.46 -20.12
C LEU A 115 -17.67 -85.46 -19.52
N SER A 116 -18.94 -85.83 -19.50
CA SER A 116 -19.94 -85.16 -18.68
C SER A 116 -19.87 -85.65 -17.22
N THR A 117 -20.47 -84.90 -16.31
CA THR A 117 -20.57 -85.27 -14.89
C THR A 117 -21.40 -86.55 -14.66
N PHE A 118 -22.18 -86.99 -15.65
CA PHE A 118 -23.01 -88.19 -15.60
C PHE A 118 -22.31 -89.46 -16.13
N ALA A 119 -21.07 -89.36 -16.59
CA ALA A 119 -20.36 -90.47 -17.23
C ALA A 119 -19.88 -91.57 -16.26
N ILE A 120 -19.91 -91.30 -14.95
CA ILE A 120 -19.50 -92.25 -13.91
C ILE A 120 -20.70 -92.54 -13.01
N GLN A 121 -21.09 -93.82 -12.91
CA GLN A 121 -22.17 -94.26 -12.04
C GLN A 121 -21.63 -95.06 -10.84
N GLY A 122 -22.00 -94.65 -9.65
CA GLY A 122 -21.68 -95.34 -8.40
C GLY A 122 -22.58 -96.55 -8.11
N GLN A 123 -22.11 -97.45 -7.25
CA GLN A 123 -22.80 -98.71 -6.91
C GLN A 123 -24.21 -98.53 -6.31
N HIS A 124 -24.45 -97.44 -5.59
CA HIS A 124 -25.72 -97.13 -4.93
C HIS A 124 -26.40 -95.88 -5.48
N GLU A 125 -25.97 -95.42 -6.65
CA GLU A 125 -26.62 -94.29 -7.31
C GLU A 125 -27.91 -94.75 -7.98
N GLN A 126 -28.86 -93.82 -8.08
CA GLN A 126 -30.10 -94.05 -8.78
C GLN A 126 -29.81 -94.46 -10.24
N TYR A 127 -30.70 -95.27 -10.80
CA TYR A 127 -30.61 -95.59 -12.23
C TYR A 127 -30.76 -94.30 -13.02
N PHE A 128 -29.78 -94.03 -13.90
CA PHE A 128 -29.70 -92.80 -14.68
C PHE A 128 -31.05 -92.49 -15.35
N LEU A 129 -31.63 -91.34 -15.01
CA LEU A 129 -32.92 -90.80 -15.46
C LEU A 129 -34.19 -91.60 -15.13
N LEU A 130 -34.10 -92.89 -14.80
CA LEU A 130 -35.29 -93.73 -14.53
C LEU A 130 -35.99 -93.36 -13.21
N GLN A 131 -35.24 -92.84 -12.25
CA GLN A 131 -35.75 -92.47 -10.92
C GLN A 131 -35.69 -90.96 -10.67
N SER A 132 -35.25 -90.19 -11.67
CA SER A 132 -35.16 -88.73 -11.61
C SER A 132 -36.55 -88.10 -11.78
N SER A 133 -36.74 -86.89 -11.22
CA SER A 133 -37.98 -86.14 -11.44
C SER A 133 -38.10 -85.70 -12.91
N PRO A 134 -39.32 -85.45 -13.44
CA PRO A 134 -39.48 -84.96 -14.81
C PRO A 134 -38.70 -83.67 -15.12
N GLY A 135 -38.57 -82.78 -14.12
CA GLY A 135 -37.78 -81.56 -14.23
C GLY A 135 -36.29 -81.84 -14.32
N GLU A 136 -35.78 -82.79 -13.52
CA GLU A 136 -34.37 -83.19 -13.56
C GLU A 136 -34.01 -83.90 -14.87
N VAL A 137 -34.89 -84.78 -15.37
CA VAL A 137 -34.75 -85.39 -16.70
C VAL A 137 -34.65 -84.31 -17.77
N SER A 138 -35.55 -83.32 -17.74
CA SER A 138 -35.53 -82.21 -18.70
C SER A 138 -34.25 -81.39 -18.62
N ARG A 139 -33.75 -81.13 -17.41
CA ARG A 139 -32.48 -80.42 -17.18
C ARG A 139 -31.28 -81.16 -17.78
N VAL A 140 -31.16 -82.46 -17.49
CA VAL A 140 -30.05 -83.29 -18.00
C VAL A 140 -30.12 -83.41 -19.54
N LEU A 141 -31.31 -83.57 -20.11
CA LEU A 141 -31.47 -83.60 -21.56
C LEU A 141 -31.14 -82.25 -22.22
N ASN A 142 -31.54 -81.13 -21.61
CA ASN A 142 -31.18 -79.80 -22.10
C ASN A 142 -29.66 -79.55 -22.04
N GLU A 143 -28.98 -80.07 -21.03
CA GLU A 143 -27.53 -80.02 -20.91
C GLU A 143 -26.85 -80.85 -22.00
N LEU A 144 -27.29 -82.10 -22.22
CA LEU A 144 -26.75 -82.99 -23.26
C LEU A 144 -27.00 -82.48 -24.70
N THR A 145 -28.13 -81.81 -24.92
CA THR A 145 -28.52 -81.27 -26.24
C THR A 145 -27.98 -79.86 -26.49
N GLY A 146 -27.36 -79.22 -25.50
CA GLY A 146 -26.88 -77.83 -25.59
C GLY A 146 -28.01 -76.79 -25.61
N LEU A 147 -29.25 -77.18 -25.35
CA LEU A 147 -30.40 -76.26 -25.33
C LEU A 147 -30.41 -75.36 -24.09
N GLY A 148 -29.66 -75.71 -23.03
CA GLY A 148 -29.56 -74.91 -21.80
C GLY A 148 -29.01 -73.48 -22.00
N VAL A 149 -28.27 -73.24 -23.08
CA VAL A 149 -27.76 -71.89 -23.43
C VAL A 149 -28.91 -70.91 -23.65
N SER A 150 -30.02 -71.37 -24.24
CA SER A 150 -31.19 -70.53 -24.48
C SER A 150 -31.85 -70.09 -23.17
N ASP A 151 -31.97 -71.02 -22.22
CA ASP A 151 -32.55 -70.76 -20.91
C ASP A 151 -31.70 -69.77 -20.09
N ASP A 152 -30.38 -69.92 -20.13
CA ASP A 152 -29.46 -69.02 -19.44
C ASP A 152 -29.46 -67.61 -20.06
N LEU A 153 -29.54 -67.51 -21.38
CA LEU A 153 -29.71 -66.23 -22.07
C LEU A 153 -31.01 -65.55 -21.66
N LEU A 154 -32.14 -66.28 -21.64
CA LEU A 154 -33.43 -65.72 -21.23
C LEU A 154 -33.41 -65.24 -19.77
N LYS A 155 -32.81 -66.00 -18.85
CA LYS A 155 -32.63 -65.57 -17.45
C LYS A 155 -31.80 -64.28 -17.36
N LYS A 156 -30.70 -64.20 -18.11
CA LYS A 156 -29.81 -63.03 -18.09
C LYS A 156 -30.49 -61.80 -18.68
N ILE A 157 -31.19 -61.95 -19.79
CA ILE A 157 -31.99 -60.87 -20.41
C ILE A 157 -33.08 -60.40 -19.45
N GLY A 158 -33.79 -61.33 -18.80
CA GLY A 158 -34.81 -61.01 -17.79
C GLY A 158 -34.25 -60.18 -16.63
N SER A 159 -33.06 -60.54 -16.12
CA SER A 159 -32.39 -59.79 -15.06
C SER A 159 -32.01 -58.36 -15.50
N ILE A 160 -31.51 -58.21 -16.73
CA ILE A 160 -31.18 -56.89 -17.30
C ILE A 160 -32.43 -56.03 -17.43
N LEU A 161 -33.51 -56.58 -17.97
CA LEU A 161 -34.79 -55.88 -18.12
C LEU A 161 -35.36 -55.43 -16.78
N TYR A 162 -35.29 -56.29 -15.76
CA TYR A 162 -35.74 -55.96 -14.41
C TYR A 162 -34.97 -54.77 -13.85
N LYS A 163 -33.62 -54.81 -13.90
CA LYS A 163 -32.77 -53.71 -13.40
C LYS A 163 -33.03 -52.39 -14.14
N ALA A 164 -33.24 -52.45 -15.45
CA ALA A 164 -33.55 -51.27 -16.24
C ALA A 164 -34.90 -50.65 -15.83
N ARG A 165 -35.94 -51.48 -15.63
CA ARG A 165 -37.26 -51.00 -15.17
C ARG A 165 -37.20 -50.39 -13.78
N ASP A 166 -36.49 -51.02 -12.86
CA ASP A 166 -36.30 -50.51 -11.50
C ASP A 166 -35.56 -49.16 -11.52
N GLY A 167 -34.51 -49.05 -12.34
CA GLY A 167 -33.79 -47.79 -12.55
C GLY A 167 -34.67 -46.66 -13.08
N ILE A 168 -35.59 -46.95 -14.01
CA ILE A 168 -36.56 -45.97 -14.52
C ILE A 168 -37.51 -45.52 -13.40
N SER A 169 -38.09 -46.45 -12.65
CA SER A 169 -39.00 -46.13 -11.55
C SER A 169 -38.36 -45.20 -10.51
N ASN A 170 -37.13 -45.53 -10.10
CA ASN A 170 -36.38 -44.72 -9.13
C ASN A 170 -36.06 -43.31 -9.67
N ALA A 171 -35.74 -43.20 -10.97
CA ALA A 171 -35.48 -41.91 -11.60
C ALA A 171 -36.75 -41.05 -11.69
N ASP A 172 -37.90 -41.66 -12.00
CA ASP A 172 -39.18 -40.96 -12.04
C ASP A 172 -39.58 -40.42 -10.66
N GLU A 173 -39.41 -41.23 -9.60
CA GLU A 173 -39.62 -40.79 -8.22
C GLU A 173 -38.70 -39.62 -7.83
N MET A 174 -37.43 -39.68 -8.24
CA MET A 174 -36.46 -38.60 -8.01
C MET A 174 -36.87 -37.30 -8.72
N ILE A 175 -37.34 -37.40 -9.96
CA ILE A 175 -37.82 -36.26 -10.74
C ILE A 175 -38.99 -35.59 -10.03
N GLU A 176 -39.98 -36.36 -9.57
CA GLU A 176 -41.13 -35.80 -8.86
C GLU A 176 -40.74 -35.16 -7.54
N ARG A 177 -39.80 -35.77 -6.79
CA ARG A 177 -39.26 -35.15 -5.56
C ARG A 177 -38.58 -33.82 -5.84
N LEU A 178 -37.66 -33.77 -6.82
CA LEU A 178 -36.93 -32.56 -7.18
C LEU A 178 -37.86 -31.46 -7.71
N LYS A 179 -38.89 -31.82 -8.49
CA LYS A 179 -39.94 -30.87 -8.89
C LYS A 179 -40.71 -30.31 -7.68
N GLY A 180 -40.91 -31.11 -6.64
CA GLY A 180 -41.45 -30.67 -5.36
C GLY A 180 -40.54 -29.65 -4.68
N GLU A 181 -39.26 -29.99 -4.51
CA GLU A 181 -38.24 -29.12 -3.91
C GLU A 181 -38.10 -27.78 -4.64
N ILE A 182 -38.07 -27.78 -5.99
CA ILE A 182 -37.99 -26.55 -6.79
C ILE A 182 -39.16 -25.60 -6.50
N LYS A 183 -40.37 -26.12 -6.25
CA LYS A 183 -41.54 -25.29 -5.92
C LYS A 183 -41.39 -24.58 -4.57
N GLU A 184 -40.65 -25.16 -3.62
CA GLU A 184 -40.39 -24.52 -2.32
C GLU A 184 -39.53 -23.26 -2.47
N TYR A 185 -38.71 -23.18 -3.53
CA TYR A 185 -37.84 -22.05 -3.83
C TYR A 185 -38.48 -20.97 -4.71
N PHE A 186 -39.81 -20.96 -4.88
CA PHE A 186 -40.54 -19.97 -5.68
C PHE A 186 -40.23 -18.51 -5.28
N TYR A 187 -39.85 -18.27 -4.02
CA TYR A 187 -39.56 -16.94 -3.48
C TYR A 187 -38.19 -16.36 -3.92
N LEU A 188 -37.30 -17.18 -4.51
CA LEU A 188 -35.97 -16.72 -4.94
C LEU A 188 -36.06 -15.68 -6.06
N ASP A 189 -36.98 -15.85 -7.01
CA ASP A 189 -37.19 -14.88 -8.10
C ASP A 189 -37.62 -13.51 -7.54
N ALA A 190 -38.47 -13.50 -6.51
CA ALA A 190 -38.89 -12.27 -5.84
C ALA A 190 -37.74 -11.63 -5.04
N LEU A 191 -36.92 -12.44 -4.38
CA LEU A 191 -35.71 -11.98 -3.69
C LEU A 191 -34.72 -11.32 -4.66
N GLU A 192 -34.52 -11.86 -5.87
CA GLU A 192 -33.62 -11.29 -6.87
C GLU A 192 -34.07 -9.86 -7.27
N VAL A 193 -35.38 -9.66 -7.45
CA VAL A 193 -35.95 -8.33 -7.73
C VAL A 193 -35.69 -7.36 -6.57
N ASP A 194 -35.90 -7.79 -5.33
CA ASP A 194 -35.69 -6.94 -4.15
C ASP A 194 -34.21 -6.64 -3.90
N LEU A 195 -33.32 -7.60 -4.19
CA LEU A 195 -31.87 -7.41 -4.12
C LEU A 195 -31.40 -6.38 -5.14
N GLY A 196 -31.93 -6.41 -6.37
CA GLY A 196 -31.67 -5.39 -7.38
C GLY A 196 -32.15 -3.98 -6.98
N LYS A 197 -33.27 -3.86 -6.24
CA LYS A 197 -33.71 -2.56 -5.68
C LYS A 197 -32.74 -2.08 -4.59
N LEU A 198 -32.32 -2.97 -3.70
CA LEU A 198 -31.37 -2.68 -2.62
C LEU A 198 -30.02 -2.21 -3.17
N GLU A 199 -29.50 -2.85 -4.22
CA GLU A 199 -28.26 -2.45 -4.88
C GLU A 199 -28.36 -1.04 -5.48
N LYS A 200 -29.48 -0.71 -6.13
CA LYS A 200 -29.73 0.65 -6.65
C LYS A 200 -29.75 1.68 -5.52
N ALA A 201 -30.49 1.40 -4.44
CA ALA A 201 -30.57 2.29 -3.30
C ALA A 201 -29.21 2.49 -2.61
N LEU A 202 -28.39 1.45 -2.52
CA LEU A 202 -27.02 1.55 -2.00
C LEU A 202 -26.13 2.44 -2.87
N LYS A 203 -26.24 2.33 -4.20
CA LYS A 203 -25.48 3.15 -5.14
C LYS A 203 -25.87 4.63 -5.04
N GLU A 204 -27.18 4.91 -4.96
CA GLU A 204 -27.70 6.27 -4.74
C GLU A 204 -27.22 6.86 -3.40
N ARG A 205 -27.23 6.05 -2.32
CA ARG A 205 -26.73 6.47 -1.02
C ARG A 205 -25.25 6.83 -1.06
N GLU A 206 -24.44 6.07 -1.79
CA GLU A 206 -23.00 6.32 -1.88
C GLU A 206 -22.70 7.61 -2.68
N LEU A 207 -23.43 7.86 -3.77
CA LEU A 207 -23.38 9.13 -4.51
C LEU A 207 -23.73 10.31 -3.60
N ALA A 208 -24.87 10.25 -2.91
CA ALA A 208 -25.29 11.30 -1.98
C ALA A 208 -24.26 11.52 -0.85
N ARG A 209 -23.58 10.45 -0.41
CA ARG A 209 -22.52 10.54 0.60
C ARG A 209 -21.27 11.24 0.09
N GLN A 210 -20.90 11.03 -1.17
CA GLN A 210 -19.80 11.74 -1.83
C GLN A 210 -20.12 13.22 -1.99
N GLU A 211 -21.33 13.55 -2.46
CA GLU A 211 -21.80 14.93 -2.57
C GLU A 211 -21.80 15.63 -1.21
N ARG A 212 -22.32 14.98 -0.17
CA ARG A 212 -22.30 15.52 1.20
C ARG A 212 -20.89 15.81 1.68
N ARG A 213 -19.91 14.96 1.33
CA ARG A 213 -18.51 15.16 1.69
C ARG A 213 -17.93 16.40 0.99
N GLY A 214 -18.20 16.55 -0.31
CA GLY A 214 -17.81 17.74 -1.06
C GLY A 214 -18.43 19.03 -0.51
N ILE A 215 -19.70 19.00 -0.10
CA ILE A 215 -20.36 20.15 0.55
C ILE A 215 -19.71 20.49 1.89
N LEU A 216 -19.36 19.49 2.70
CA LEU A 216 -18.65 19.67 3.96
C LEU A 216 -17.28 20.32 3.75
N ASP A 217 -16.53 19.86 2.76
CA ASP A 217 -15.22 20.42 2.42
C ASP A 217 -15.34 21.88 1.95
N LEU A 218 -16.33 22.19 1.10
CA LEU A 218 -16.63 23.57 0.69
C LEU A 218 -17.05 24.44 1.87
N THR A 219 -17.88 23.92 2.77
CA THR A 219 -18.29 24.65 3.98
C THR A 219 -17.08 25.00 4.84
N ASN A 220 -16.14 24.06 5.00
CA ASN A 220 -14.90 24.31 5.74
C ASN A 220 -14.03 25.37 5.06
N GLN A 221 -13.92 25.33 3.72
CA GLN A 221 -13.19 26.34 2.96
C GLN A 221 -13.82 27.74 3.11
N ILE A 222 -15.14 27.82 3.01
CA ILE A 222 -15.88 29.08 3.23
C ILE A 222 -15.63 29.58 4.67
N GLY A 223 -15.64 28.70 5.66
CA GLY A 223 -15.30 29.06 7.04
C GLY A 223 -13.90 29.65 7.19
N GLN A 224 -12.90 29.08 6.51
CA GLN A 224 -11.53 29.61 6.50
C GLN A 224 -11.45 30.97 5.81
N VAL A 225 -12.10 31.13 4.66
CA VAL A 225 -12.13 32.39 3.94
C VAL A 225 -12.85 33.47 4.76
N ASN A 226 -13.96 33.14 5.41
CA ASN A 226 -14.67 34.09 6.28
C ASN A 226 -13.81 34.52 7.47
N ALA A 227 -13.05 33.61 8.07
CA ALA A 227 -12.11 33.97 9.14
C ALA A 227 -10.99 34.92 8.63
N GLN A 228 -10.51 34.72 7.41
CA GLN A 228 -9.57 35.64 6.77
C GLN A 228 -10.20 37.00 6.47
N ILE A 229 -11.47 37.03 6.05
CA ILE A 229 -12.21 38.28 5.83
C ILE A 229 -12.38 39.03 7.16
N GLU A 230 -12.77 38.35 8.25
CA GLU A 230 -12.87 38.99 9.57
C GLU A 230 -11.51 39.57 10.03
N GLU A 231 -10.41 38.84 9.78
CA GLU A 231 -9.07 39.35 10.03
C GLU A 231 -8.81 40.62 9.21
N TRP A 232 -9.10 40.62 7.90
CA TRP A 232 -8.90 41.78 7.03
C TRP A 232 -9.81 42.96 7.35
N ASP A 233 -11.06 42.71 7.76
CA ASP A 233 -12.00 43.75 8.21
C ASP A 233 -11.43 44.48 9.44
N SER A 234 -10.78 43.76 10.37
CA SER A 234 -10.11 44.40 11.51
C SER A 234 -8.94 45.30 11.10
N TRP A 235 -8.25 44.99 10.00
CA TRP A 235 -7.21 45.86 9.43
C TRP A 235 -7.81 47.08 8.71
N LEU A 236 -8.95 46.90 8.03
CA LEU A 236 -9.70 47.98 7.37
C LEU A 236 -10.25 48.99 8.37
N GLU A 237 -10.65 48.58 9.57
CA GLU A 237 -11.07 49.52 10.62
C GLU A 237 -9.93 50.45 11.07
N ILE A 238 -8.68 50.00 10.99
CA ILE A 238 -7.49 50.77 11.38
C ILE A 238 -6.99 51.65 10.23
N GLU A 239 -7.38 51.36 8.98
CA GLU A 239 -6.94 52.08 7.78
C GLU A 239 -7.19 53.61 7.84
N PRO A 240 -8.34 54.14 8.29
CA PRO A 240 -8.59 55.57 8.33
C PRO A 240 -7.69 56.28 9.35
N GLU A 241 -7.47 55.66 10.51
CA GLU A 241 -6.59 56.20 11.56
C GLU A 241 -5.12 56.15 11.12
N ALA A 242 -4.69 55.05 10.51
CA ALA A 242 -3.35 54.93 9.93
C ALA A 242 -3.12 55.94 8.80
N LYS A 243 -4.12 56.18 7.95
CA LYS A 243 -4.06 57.17 6.87
C LYS A 243 -4.03 58.60 7.43
N GLY A 244 -4.83 58.89 8.45
CA GLY A 244 -4.78 60.18 9.17
C GLY A 244 -3.41 60.43 9.79
N LEU A 245 -2.82 59.41 10.44
CA LEU A 245 -1.45 59.48 10.97
C LEU A 245 -0.39 59.68 9.88
N ILE A 246 -0.54 59.04 8.72
CA ILE A 246 0.37 59.23 7.59
C ILE A 246 0.27 60.68 7.08
N ASP A 247 -0.94 61.22 6.94
CA ASP A 247 -1.16 62.59 6.51
C ASP A 247 -0.60 63.59 7.53
N GLU A 248 -0.75 63.32 8.84
CA GLU A 248 -0.14 64.12 9.90
C GLU A 248 1.40 64.06 9.87
N VAL A 249 1.99 62.88 9.68
CA VAL A 249 3.45 62.73 9.56
C VAL A 249 3.98 63.47 8.33
N GLN A 250 3.28 63.40 7.19
CA GLN A 250 3.63 64.18 6.00
C GLN A 250 3.52 65.69 6.27
N GLY A 251 2.49 66.13 7.00
CA GLY A 251 2.35 67.51 7.45
C GLY A 251 3.50 67.96 8.36
N VAL A 252 3.91 67.11 9.31
CA VAL A 252 5.06 67.37 10.18
C VAL A 252 6.36 67.43 9.39
N GLU A 253 6.58 66.58 8.39
CA GLU A 253 7.76 66.66 7.53
C GLU A 253 7.84 67.98 6.76
N VAL A 254 6.71 68.49 6.26
CA VAL A 254 6.64 69.80 5.60
C VAL A 254 6.99 70.91 6.59
N LEU A 255 6.39 70.90 7.78
CA LEU A 255 6.69 71.87 8.85
C LEU A 255 8.15 71.78 9.32
N MET A 256 8.75 70.59 9.36
CA MET A 256 10.17 70.41 9.67
C MET A 256 11.07 71.02 8.59
N ARG A 257 10.70 70.92 7.31
CA ARG A 257 11.42 71.61 6.21
C ARG A 257 11.29 73.12 6.33
N GLU A 258 10.08 73.63 6.59
CA GLU A 258 9.87 75.07 6.80
C GLU A 258 10.64 75.60 8.01
N ARG A 259 10.62 74.86 9.12
CA ARG A 259 11.42 75.18 10.31
C ARG A 259 12.91 75.22 9.98
N ALA A 260 13.43 74.26 9.21
CA ALA A 260 14.84 74.26 8.82
C ALA A 260 15.21 75.50 7.97
N LEU A 261 14.32 75.91 7.06
CA LEU A 261 14.49 77.13 6.25
C LEU A 261 14.46 78.39 7.12
N LEU A 262 13.49 78.50 8.04
CA LEU A 262 13.39 79.61 8.98
C LEU A 262 14.59 79.67 9.92
N GLN A 263 15.07 78.53 10.40
CA GLN A 263 16.22 78.46 11.29
C GLN A 263 17.50 78.88 10.55
N THR A 264 17.64 78.54 9.27
CA THR A 264 18.70 79.07 8.40
C THR A 264 18.59 80.58 8.22
N ALA A 265 17.38 81.11 8.08
CA ALA A 265 17.14 82.55 7.97
C ALA A 265 17.44 83.28 9.29
N ILE A 266 17.08 82.70 10.44
CA ILE A 266 17.40 83.23 11.77
C ILE A 266 18.92 83.27 11.96
N SER A 267 19.65 82.20 11.63
CA SER A 267 21.12 82.21 11.73
C SER A 267 21.75 83.28 10.83
N LYS A 268 21.18 83.56 9.65
CA LYS A 268 21.62 84.68 8.81
C LYS A 268 21.33 86.04 9.44
N ILE A 269 20.16 86.21 10.08
CA ILE A 269 19.81 87.45 10.78
C ILE A 269 20.70 87.66 12.01
N GLU A 270 20.99 86.59 12.77
CA GLU A 270 21.92 86.64 13.90
C GLU A 270 23.31 87.05 13.45
N PHE A 271 23.81 86.47 12.35
CA PHE A 271 25.09 86.87 11.75
C PHE A 271 25.10 88.36 11.35
N VAL A 272 24.06 88.83 10.66
CA VAL A 272 23.94 90.24 10.28
C VAL A 272 23.82 91.15 11.51
N ASN A 273 23.13 90.72 12.57
CA ASN A 273 23.03 91.50 13.81
C ASN A 273 24.37 91.56 14.57
N GLU A 274 25.19 90.50 14.52
CA GLU A 274 26.56 90.58 15.03
C GLU A 274 27.43 91.52 14.20
N GLU A 275 27.30 91.50 12.86
CA GLU A 275 27.97 92.48 12.00
C GLU A 275 27.52 93.92 12.28
N ILE A 276 26.22 94.15 12.51
CA ILE A 276 25.69 95.47 12.87
C ILE A 276 26.25 95.92 14.23
N LYS A 277 26.31 95.04 15.24
CA LYS A 277 26.90 95.40 16.55
C LYS A 277 28.39 95.76 16.42
N ALA A 278 29.15 95.02 15.63
CA ALA A 278 30.56 95.32 15.38
C ALA A 278 30.72 96.69 14.69
N LEU A 279 29.85 97.01 13.73
CA LEU A 279 29.83 98.31 13.06
C LEU A 279 29.40 99.46 13.99
N ASP A 280 28.46 99.23 14.91
CA ASP A 280 28.05 100.23 15.91
C ASP A 280 29.20 100.50 16.92
N GLU A 281 29.95 99.48 17.33
CA GLU A 281 31.16 99.64 18.16
C GLU A 281 32.24 100.45 17.42
N GLU A 282 32.48 100.16 16.13
CA GLU A 282 33.40 100.94 15.29
C GLU A 282 32.93 102.39 15.10
N ALA A 283 31.62 102.64 14.98
CA ALA A 283 31.05 103.98 14.85
C ALA A 283 31.22 104.80 16.14
N ASP A 284 31.04 104.19 17.30
CA ASP A 284 31.21 104.84 18.61
C ASP A 284 32.68 105.23 18.86
N ASP A 285 33.63 104.38 18.44
CA ASP A 285 35.06 104.70 18.47
C ASP A 285 35.43 105.81 17.47
N HIS A 286 34.77 105.87 16.30
CA HIS A 286 34.98 106.96 15.35
C HIS A 286 34.48 108.32 15.88
N GLN A 287 33.37 108.34 16.62
CA GLN A 287 32.88 109.56 17.28
C GLN A 287 33.86 110.07 18.35
N LYS A 288 34.46 109.16 19.14
CA LYS A 288 35.49 109.52 20.14
C LYS A 288 36.74 110.12 19.49
N ALA A 289 37.17 109.60 18.34
CA ALA A 289 38.31 110.15 17.58
C ALA A 289 38.03 111.56 17.03
N LEU A 290 36.82 111.83 16.56
CA LEU A 290 36.39 113.15 16.06
C LEU A 290 36.35 114.22 17.16
N ALA A 291 36.00 113.86 18.40
CA ALA A 291 36.03 114.77 19.54
C ALA A 291 37.45 115.21 19.90
N LEU A 292 38.40 114.27 19.97
CA LEU A 292 39.83 114.54 20.21
C LEU A 292 40.45 115.44 19.13
N GLN A 293 40.05 115.26 17.87
CA GLN A 293 40.54 116.08 16.76
C GLN A 293 40.06 117.55 16.83
N LYS A 294 38.93 117.80 17.51
CA LYS A 294 38.41 119.15 17.76
C LYS A 294 39.24 119.86 18.83
N GLU A 295 39.54 119.17 19.94
CA GLU A 295 40.36 119.71 21.03
C GLU A 295 41.82 120.00 20.60
N MET A 296 42.42 119.14 19.76
CA MET A 296 43.75 119.40 19.21
C MET A 296 43.82 120.68 18.35
N ARG A 297 42.73 121.04 17.65
CA ARG A 297 42.67 122.27 16.84
C ARG A 297 42.62 123.52 17.72
N GLU A 298 41.89 123.49 18.82
CA GLU A 298 41.80 124.62 19.75
C GLU A 298 43.14 124.89 20.45
N ILE A 299 43.84 123.83 20.87
CA ILE A 299 45.18 123.95 21.48
C ILE A 299 46.19 124.55 20.49
N PHE A 300 46.09 124.22 19.20
CA PHE A 300 46.99 124.77 18.18
C PHE A 300 46.80 126.29 17.99
N HIS A 301 45.55 126.76 17.93
CA HIS A 301 45.24 128.20 17.81
C HIS A 301 45.71 129.01 19.03
N LEU A 302 45.42 128.53 20.24
CA LEU A 302 45.87 129.18 21.48
C LEU A 302 47.39 129.31 21.58
N ARG A 303 48.14 128.31 21.07
CA ARG A 303 49.61 128.36 21.03
C ARG A 303 50.15 129.40 20.06
N GLN A 304 49.43 129.64 18.95
CA GLN A 304 49.80 130.63 17.95
C GLN A 304 49.56 132.05 18.48
N ASP A 305 48.42 132.27 19.15
CA ASP A 305 48.06 133.56 19.75
C ASP A 305 49.02 133.96 20.88
N TYR A 306 49.41 133.02 21.75
CA TYR A 306 50.40 133.27 22.79
C TYR A 306 51.75 133.73 22.22
N ARG A 307 52.16 133.18 21.07
CA ARG A 307 53.43 133.53 20.42
C ARG A 307 53.39 134.95 19.83
N GLN A 308 52.26 135.35 19.24
CA GLN A 308 52.08 136.71 18.70
C GLN A 308 52.01 137.78 19.80
N LEU A 309 51.34 137.47 20.92
CA LEU A 309 51.27 138.38 22.07
C LEU A 309 52.64 138.59 22.72
N LYS A 310 53.48 137.55 22.78
CA LYS A 310 54.83 137.66 23.33
C LYS A 310 55.72 138.61 22.49
N ASP A 311 55.67 138.49 21.16
CA ASP A 311 56.42 139.36 20.24
C ASP A 311 55.94 140.83 20.29
N ALA A 312 54.66 141.07 20.60
CA ALA A 312 54.11 142.42 20.74
C ALA A 312 54.58 143.11 22.03
N ILE A 313 54.75 142.35 23.13
CA ILE A 313 55.24 142.87 24.41
C ILE A 313 56.72 143.28 24.30
N GLU A 314 57.57 142.48 23.65
CA GLU A 314 58.99 142.84 23.43
C GLU A 314 59.17 144.10 22.57
N ARG A 315 58.21 144.41 21.69
CA ARG A 315 58.24 145.67 20.92
C ARG A 315 57.86 146.88 21.75
N LEU A 316 56.93 146.73 22.69
CA LEU A 316 56.48 147.83 23.56
C LEU A 316 57.57 148.22 24.57
N ASP A 317 58.31 147.25 25.11
CA ASP A 317 59.43 147.53 26.04
C ASP A 317 60.56 148.35 25.37
N ASN A 318 60.77 148.18 24.06
CA ASN A 318 61.73 149.00 23.31
C ASN A 318 61.25 150.43 23.06
N PHE A 319 59.93 150.66 22.95
CA PHE A 319 59.37 152.00 22.77
C PHE A 319 59.39 152.85 24.05
N ASP A 320 59.22 152.23 25.22
CA ASP A 320 59.30 152.94 26.50
C ASP A 320 60.72 153.45 26.81
N GLY A 321 61.76 152.78 26.28
CA GLY A 321 63.14 153.26 26.36
C GLY A 321 63.41 154.55 25.56
N GLU A 322 62.72 154.76 24.44
CA GLU A 322 62.88 155.96 23.60
C GLU A 322 62.15 157.19 24.17
N ILE A 323 61.03 156.98 24.87
CA ILE A 323 60.22 158.06 25.46
C ILE A 323 60.95 158.74 26.63
N GLY A 324 61.73 158.00 27.42
CA GLY A 324 62.54 158.57 28.52
C GLY A 324 63.64 159.55 28.05
N GLY A 325 64.12 159.40 26.81
CA GLY A 325 65.11 160.30 26.21
C GLY A 325 64.55 161.67 25.83
N LEU A 326 63.26 161.74 25.48
CA LEU A 326 62.61 162.97 25.01
C LEU A 326 62.16 163.89 26.16
N ASP A 327 61.75 163.35 27.30
CA ASP A 327 61.34 164.15 28.46
C ASP A 327 62.49 164.96 29.08
N SER A 328 63.71 164.45 28.96
CA SER A 328 64.92 165.13 29.43
C SER A 328 65.23 166.40 28.60
N GLN A 329 64.86 166.42 27.32
CA GLN A 329 65.09 167.57 26.42
C GLN A 329 64.04 168.67 26.60
N ILE A 330 62.81 168.32 26.99
CA ILE A 330 61.71 169.28 27.19
C ILE A 330 61.94 170.15 28.44
N LYS A 331 62.68 169.65 29.44
CA LYS A 331 63.00 170.41 30.66
C LYS A 331 64.01 171.54 30.41
N ILE A 332 64.90 171.38 29.43
CA ILE A 332 65.93 172.37 29.09
C ILE A 332 65.32 173.55 28.31
N MET A 333 64.29 173.32 27.49
CA MET A 333 63.71 174.37 26.63
C MET A 333 62.67 175.27 27.30
N LYS A 334 62.12 174.91 28.46
CA LYS A 334 61.04 175.69 29.10
C LYS A 334 61.50 176.80 30.04
N GLU A 335 62.75 176.82 30.49
CA GLU A 335 63.25 177.89 31.39
C GLU A 335 63.92 179.07 30.65
N GLU A 336 64.16 178.96 29.33
CA GLU A 336 64.71 180.07 28.53
C GLU A 336 63.66 181.07 28.00
N LYS A 337 62.36 180.79 28.11
CA LYS A 337 61.35 181.53 27.32
C LYS A 337 60.87 182.87 27.91
N ASP A 338 60.86 183.09 29.22
CA ASP A 338 60.26 184.30 29.79
C ASP A 338 61.28 185.30 30.36
N LYS A 339 62.45 185.43 29.71
CA LYS A 339 63.48 186.42 30.07
C LYS A 339 63.45 187.71 29.27
N TYR A 340 62.89 187.81 28.06
CA TYR A 340 62.91 189.08 27.31
C TYR A 340 61.74 189.24 26.31
N GLY A 341 60.97 190.32 26.47
CA GLY A 341 59.84 190.71 25.63
C GLY A 341 60.17 191.75 24.55
N ILE A 342 59.22 192.00 23.64
CA ILE A 342 59.35 192.98 22.54
C ILE A 342 58.00 193.67 22.22
N ILE A 343 58.14 194.94 21.81
CA ILE A 343 57.22 196.06 21.66
C ILE A 343 56.48 196.09 20.29
N CYS A 344 55.33 196.79 20.26
CA CYS A 344 54.43 197.09 19.12
C CYS A 344 55.01 198.11 18.12
N GLN A 345 54.73 197.95 16.81
CA GLN A 345 55.27 198.79 15.73
C GLN A 345 54.25 199.54 14.83
N ASN A 346 52.94 199.63 15.12
CA ASN A 346 52.04 200.28 14.14
C ASN A 346 50.86 201.19 14.54
N CYS A 347 50.38 201.36 15.80
CA CYS A 347 49.28 202.33 16.00
C CYS A 347 48.91 202.75 17.45
N GLY A 348 49.88 202.85 18.37
CA GLY A 348 49.74 203.68 19.59
C GLY A 348 48.33 203.75 20.22
N ALA A 349 47.81 202.62 20.70
CA ALA A 349 46.58 202.55 21.48
C ALA A 349 46.58 201.27 22.34
N ARG A 350 46.08 201.41 23.58
CA ARG A 350 46.13 200.45 24.70
C ARG A 350 45.68 199.02 24.34
N LEU A 351 46.47 198.04 24.80
CA LEU A 351 45.99 196.77 25.33
C LEU A 351 46.91 196.38 26.48
N GLU A 352 46.35 196.47 27.69
CA GLU A 352 46.97 196.02 28.93
C GLU A 352 46.87 194.48 28.97
N LEU A 353 48.01 193.88 29.31
CA LEU A 353 48.39 192.46 29.21
C LEU A 353 47.36 191.46 29.74
#